data_AF-A0A6B0VA42-F1
#
_entry.id   AF-A0A6B0VA42-F1
#
_cell.length_a   1.000
_cell.length_b   1.000
_cell.length_c   1.000
_cell.angle_alpha   90.00
_cell.angle_beta   90.00
_cell.angle_gamma   90.00
#
_symmetry.space_group_name_H-M   'P 1'
#
loop_
_entity.id
_entity.type
_entity.pdbx_description
1 polymer ?
#
loop_
_entity_poly.entity_id
_entity_poly.type
_entity_poly.pdbx_seq_one_letter_code
_entity_poly.pdbx_strand_id
1 'polypeptide(L)'
;MNCWTAAQTFMMSALICSTTAHTKGEDDVCKTTHCMRLGLELSDAINASADPCDDFYDYVCKKWKNKTQIPPYLPSYGHLWLIRDEVAKKINDTLSNINVKAFQAESLNETIAIAYQSCMKEDSSQPAEEIERLQNTLKRFGILEWPITPGSKQNISWQEIYRKIRIGADMSFIFSVNLNPNLTNTSVRAIDIDISGFVPTLNQIYQAQYEKDGAVKAYEDFIKQTVILFSEGKDINVTTKIAQDIFDFEVNLAKELNKSLEFVEPDLPDDYISYEDYLNSINDSSSTIESELAGNSESTSPPGKIPEPSTKLRDIDTKLESGWLQLLTDIFKDASVNLTGEEEVN
;
A
#
# COMPACT_ATOMS: atom_id res chain seq x y z
N MET A 1 -13.97 -59.97 -34.30
CA MET A 1 -12.85 -60.08 -33.34
C MET A 1 -13.31 -59.51 -32.01
N ASN A 2 -13.11 -60.28 -30.94
CA ASN A 2 -14.06 -60.42 -29.83
C ASN A 2 -13.83 -59.40 -28.70
N CYS A 3 -14.81 -59.22 -27.81
CA CYS A 3 -14.65 -58.45 -26.55
C CYS A 3 -13.44 -58.91 -25.70
N TRP A 4 -12.89 -60.09 -25.96
CA TRP A 4 -11.66 -60.59 -25.36
C TRP A 4 -10.38 -59.87 -25.82
N THR A 5 -10.34 -59.37 -27.06
CA THR A 5 -9.15 -58.67 -27.59
C THR A 5 -9.04 -57.20 -27.15
N ALA A 6 -10.14 -56.55 -26.76
CA ALA A 6 -10.13 -55.17 -26.25
C ALA A 6 -9.76 -55.08 -24.76
N ALA A 7 -10.05 -56.13 -23.97
CA ALA A 7 -9.65 -56.19 -22.55
C ALA A 7 -8.15 -56.45 -22.37
N GLN A 8 -7.51 -57.19 -23.29
CA GLN A 8 -6.08 -57.46 -23.24
C GLN A 8 -5.22 -56.25 -23.65
N THR A 9 -5.69 -55.41 -24.57
CA THR A 9 -4.97 -54.17 -24.94
C THR A 9 -5.02 -53.13 -23.82
N PHE A 10 -6.12 -53.02 -23.08
CA PHE A 10 -6.21 -52.09 -21.93
C PHE A 10 -5.40 -52.54 -20.71
N MET A 11 -5.28 -53.85 -20.45
CA MET A 11 -4.44 -54.36 -19.36
C MET A 11 -2.93 -54.29 -19.67
N MET A 12 -2.52 -54.38 -20.94
CA MET A 12 -1.11 -54.25 -21.32
C MET A 12 -0.64 -52.78 -21.36
N SER A 13 -1.51 -51.81 -21.65
CA SER A 13 -1.18 -50.38 -21.55
C SER A 13 -1.11 -49.88 -20.09
N ALA A 14 -1.87 -50.49 -19.18
CA ALA A 14 -1.81 -50.18 -17.74
C ALA A 14 -0.53 -50.72 -17.07
N LEU A 15 0.13 -51.74 -17.64
CA LEU A 15 1.39 -52.28 -17.13
C LEU A 15 2.65 -51.59 -17.69
N ILE A 16 2.54 -50.78 -18.74
CA ILE A 16 3.67 -50.05 -19.34
C ILE A 16 3.84 -48.65 -18.69
N CYS A 17 2.88 -48.17 -17.90
CA CYS A 17 3.02 -46.95 -17.10
C CYS A 17 3.47 -47.20 -15.63
N SER A 18 4.04 -48.36 -15.33
CA SER A 18 4.58 -48.67 -13.98
C SER A 18 6.08 -49.02 -13.96
N THR A 19 6.81 -48.75 -15.03
CA THR A 19 8.28 -48.89 -15.07
C THR A 19 8.85 -47.60 -15.67
N THR A 20 9.04 -46.52 -14.91
CA THR A 20 10.16 -46.36 -13.97
C THR A 20 9.81 -45.36 -12.85
N ALA A 21 9.07 -45.78 -11.84
CA ALA A 21 9.38 -45.26 -10.51
C ALA A 21 10.63 -46.00 -10.07
N HIS A 22 11.81 -45.42 -10.32
CA HIS A 22 13.02 -45.89 -9.66
C HIS A 22 12.73 -45.86 -8.16
N THR A 23 12.55 -47.02 -7.55
CA THR A 23 12.57 -47.17 -6.10
C THR A 23 14.00 -46.83 -5.65
N LYS A 24 14.28 -45.53 -5.50
CA LYS A 24 15.43 -45.05 -4.73
C LYS A 24 15.29 -45.67 -3.35
N GLY A 25 16.26 -46.50 -2.96
CA GLY A 25 16.25 -47.22 -1.69
C GLY A 25 16.09 -46.29 -0.49
N GLU A 26 15.66 -46.85 0.63
CA GLU A 26 15.50 -46.20 1.95
C GLU A 26 16.72 -45.38 2.43
N ASP A 27 17.88 -45.56 1.79
CA ASP A 27 19.14 -44.91 2.15
C ASP A 27 19.37 -43.52 1.55
N ASP A 28 18.49 -43.03 0.65
CA ASP A 28 18.61 -41.67 0.07
C ASP A 28 17.73 -40.61 0.78
N VAL A 29 17.16 -40.95 1.95
CA VAL A 29 16.36 -40.02 2.75
C VAL A 29 17.28 -39.15 3.61
N CYS A 30 17.15 -37.83 3.49
CA CYS A 30 17.92 -36.90 4.32
C CYS A 30 17.56 -37.03 5.80
N LYS A 31 18.53 -37.43 6.63
CA LYS A 31 18.38 -37.61 8.09
C LYS A 31 19.07 -36.53 8.92
N THR A 32 19.43 -35.40 8.31
CA THR A 32 19.96 -34.26 9.07
C THR A 32 18.88 -33.67 9.95
N THR A 33 19.28 -33.04 11.07
CA THR A 33 18.34 -32.38 11.99
C THR A 33 17.44 -31.37 11.27
N HIS A 34 17.98 -30.63 10.30
CA HIS A 34 17.22 -29.67 9.50
C HIS A 34 16.18 -30.35 8.60
N CYS A 35 16.55 -31.43 7.90
CA CYS A 35 15.61 -32.18 7.07
C CYS A 35 14.49 -32.81 7.88
N MET A 36 14.80 -33.40 9.04
CA MET A 36 13.79 -33.98 9.92
C MET A 36 12.82 -32.93 10.45
N ARG A 37 13.34 -31.77 10.89
CA ARG A 37 12.51 -30.66 11.36
C ARG A 37 11.58 -30.16 10.27
N LEU A 38 12.11 -29.87 9.08
CA LEU A 38 11.31 -29.37 7.95
C LEU A 38 10.28 -30.41 7.50
N GLY A 39 10.64 -31.69 7.46
CA GLY A 39 9.72 -32.78 7.12
C GLY A 39 8.55 -32.87 8.09
N LEU A 40 8.79 -32.70 9.40
CA LEU A 40 7.74 -32.64 10.41
C LEU A 40 6.86 -31.40 10.25
N GLU A 41 7.45 -30.21 10.08
CA GLU A 41 6.71 -28.96 9.87
C GLU A 41 5.80 -29.04 8.64
N LEU A 42 6.29 -29.61 7.54
CA LEU A 42 5.50 -29.81 6.32
C LEU A 42 4.38 -30.84 6.51
N SER A 43 4.70 -31.98 7.13
CA SER A 43 3.72 -33.04 7.40
C SER A 43 2.58 -32.56 8.31
N ASP A 44 2.88 -31.66 9.25
CA ASP A 44 1.88 -31.06 10.14
C ASP A 44 0.90 -30.13 9.40
N ALA A 45 1.33 -29.52 8.30
CA ALA A 45 0.52 -28.61 7.47
C ALA A 45 -0.31 -29.34 6.40
N ILE A 46 0.22 -30.43 5.83
CA ILE A 46 -0.39 -31.15 4.70
C ILE A 46 -1.69 -31.86 5.08
N ASN A 47 -2.76 -31.58 4.33
CA ASN A 47 -3.99 -32.35 4.30
C ASN A 47 -3.94 -33.45 3.22
N ALA A 48 -3.41 -34.61 3.57
CA ALA A 48 -3.29 -35.76 2.66
C ALA A 48 -4.65 -36.37 2.22
N SER A 49 -5.78 -35.89 2.74
CA SER A 49 -7.11 -36.30 2.30
C SER A 49 -7.65 -35.49 1.12
N ALA A 50 -7.04 -34.35 0.79
CA ALA A 50 -7.35 -33.59 -0.42
C ALA A 50 -6.53 -34.14 -1.60
N ASP A 51 -7.07 -34.06 -2.83
CA ASP A 51 -6.29 -34.32 -4.04
C ASP A 51 -5.52 -33.05 -4.42
N PRO A 52 -4.17 -33.08 -4.47
CA PRO A 52 -3.38 -31.92 -4.87
C PRO A 52 -3.64 -31.46 -6.32
N CYS A 53 -4.18 -32.32 -7.19
CA CYS A 53 -4.57 -31.95 -8.55
C CYS A 53 -5.90 -31.19 -8.60
N ASP A 54 -6.74 -31.31 -7.57
CA ASP A 54 -8.03 -30.62 -7.49
C ASP A 54 -7.91 -29.31 -6.68
N ASP A 55 -7.29 -29.35 -5.50
CA ASP A 55 -7.07 -28.18 -4.64
C ASP A 55 -5.71 -28.28 -3.93
N PHE A 56 -4.68 -27.79 -4.62
CA PHE A 56 -3.32 -27.78 -4.10
C PHE A 56 -3.20 -26.94 -2.81
N TYR A 57 -3.99 -25.87 -2.67
CA TYR A 57 -3.95 -25.00 -1.49
C TYR A 57 -4.50 -25.73 -0.26
N ASP A 58 -5.62 -26.44 -0.40
CA ASP A 58 -6.14 -27.26 0.70
C ASP A 58 -5.16 -28.39 1.06
N TYR A 59 -4.61 -29.07 0.05
CA TYR A 59 -3.62 -30.13 0.25
C TYR A 59 -2.41 -29.64 1.06
N VAL A 60 -1.85 -28.46 0.77
CA VAL A 60 -0.62 -27.98 1.44
C VAL A 60 -0.85 -27.12 2.68
N CYS A 61 -1.98 -26.41 2.81
CA CYS A 61 -2.19 -25.41 3.85
C CYS A 61 -3.33 -25.70 4.84
N LYS A 62 -4.27 -26.60 4.54
CA LYS A 62 -5.52 -26.69 5.30
C LYS A 62 -5.34 -27.01 6.77
N LYS A 63 -4.46 -27.95 7.12
CA LYS A 63 -4.24 -28.27 8.55
C LYS A 63 -3.61 -27.09 9.29
N TRP A 64 -2.66 -26.40 8.65
CA TRP A 64 -2.06 -25.19 9.22
C TRP A 64 -3.11 -24.10 9.45
N LYS A 65 -3.96 -23.83 8.45
CA LYS A 65 -5.05 -22.85 8.54
C LYS A 65 -6.04 -23.20 9.67
N ASN A 66 -6.37 -24.47 9.84
CA ASN A 66 -7.31 -24.90 10.89
C ASN A 66 -6.70 -24.80 12.30
N LYS A 67 -5.39 -25.00 12.44
CA LYS A 67 -4.67 -24.93 13.72
C LYS A 67 -4.31 -23.49 14.10
N THR A 68 -4.13 -22.61 13.13
CA THR A 68 -3.61 -21.26 13.35
C THR A 68 -4.75 -20.26 13.47
N GLN A 69 -4.80 -19.57 14.60
CA GLN A 69 -5.74 -18.47 14.82
C GLN A 69 -5.09 -17.16 14.35
N ILE A 70 -5.86 -16.35 13.64
CA ILE A 70 -5.44 -14.99 13.29
C ILE A 70 -5.46 -14.17 14.59
N PRO A 71 -4.34 -13.56 14.99
CA PRO A 71 -4.32 -12.68 16.16
C PRO A 71 -5.34 -11.54 16.02
N PRO A 72 -6.00 -11.10 17.10
CA PRO A 72 -7.11 -10.14 17.03
C PRO A 72 -6.69 -8.75 16.49
N TYR A 73 -5.38 -8.45 16.49
CA TYR A 73 -4.81 -7.19 16.02
C TYR A 73 -4.31 -7.27 14.56
N LEU A 74 -4.50 -8.38 13.85
CA LEU A 74 -4.10 -8.55 12.46
C LEU A 74 -5.31 -8.87 11.57
N PRO A 75 -5.39 -8.28 10.36
CA PRO A 75 -6.47 -8.58 9.41
C PRO A 75 -6.25 -9.94 8.71
N SER A 76 -5.01 -10.43 8.66
CA SER A 76 -4.65 -11.71 8.06
C SER A 76 -3.40 -12.27 8.74
N TYR A 77 -3.20 -13.59 8.65
CA TYR A 77 -2.03 -14.25 9.23
C TYR A 77 -1.54 -15.39 8.34
N GLY A 78 -0.22 -15.49 8.21
CA GLY A 78 0.44 -16.40 7.28
C GLY A 78 1.92 -16.57 7.62
N HIS A 79 2.64 -17.38 6.87
CA HIS A 79 4.06 -17.65 7.14
C HIS A 79 4.95 -16.40 7.10
N LEU A 80 4.67 -15.44 6.21
CA LEU A 80 5.39 -14.17 6.21
C LEU A 80 5.18 -13.36 7.50
N TRP A 81 4.00 -13.44 8.10
CA TRP A 81 3.73 -12.79 9.39
C TRP A 81 4.49 -13.46 10.54
N LEU A 82 4.62 -14.80 10.53
CA LEU A 82 5.47 -15.49 11.52
C LEU A 82 6.91 -14.99 11.47
N ILE A 83 7.47 -14.83 10.27
CA ILE A 83 8.83 -14.30 10.09
C ILE A 83 8.91 -12.84 10.55
N ARG A 84 7.92 -12.01 10.21
CA ARG A 84 7.86 -10.61 10.67
C ARG A 84 7.80 -10.53 12.20
N ASP A 85 7.01 -11.37 12.86
CA ASP A 85 6.91 -11.42 14.32
C ASP A 85 8.24 -11.83 14.96
N GLU A 86 8.93 -12.83 14.41
CA GLU A 86 10.26 -13.23 14.89
C GLU A 86 11.31 -12.12 14.72
N VAL A 87 11.29 -11.43 13.58
CA VAL A 87 12.18 -10.29 13.32
C VAL A 87 11.85 -9.14 14.26
N ALA A 88 10.58 -8.80 14.46
CA ALA A 88 10.14 -7.75 15.36
C ALA A 88 10.58 -8.03 16.81
N LYS A 89 10.48 -9.28 17.27
CA LYS A 89 10.99 -9.71 18.59
C LYS A 89 12.51 -9.50 18.70
N LYS A 90 13.28 -9.90 17.69
CA LYS A 90 14.73 -9.69 17.69
C LYS A 90 15.11 -8.22 17.69
N ILE A 91 14.38 -7.38 16.93
CA ILE A 91 14.57 -5.93 16.92
C ILE A 91 14.26 -5.36 18.30
N ASN A 92 13.12 -5.73 18.88
CA ASN A 92 12.72 -5.35 20.24
C ASN A 92 13.81 -5.70 21.25
N ASP A 93 14.25 -6.95 21.30
CA ASP A 93 15.28 -7.43 22.23
C ASP A 93 16.63 -6.73 22.02
N THR A 94 16.94 -6.37 20.77
CA THR A 94 18.19 -5.66 20.46
C THR A 94 18.12 -4.22 20.96
N LEU A 95 17.03 -3.51 20.66
CA LEU A 95 16.91 -2.07 20.90
C LEU A 95 16.48 -1.72 22.33
N SER A 96 15.69 -2.58 22.99
CA SER A 96 15.25 -2.37 24.37
C SER A 96 16.41 -2.41 25.36
N ASN A 97 17.45 -3.17 25.05
CA ASN A 97 18.58 -3.43 25.95
C ASN A 97 19.75 -2.45 25.77
N ILE A 98 19.68 -1.54 24.78
CA ILE A 98 20.73 -0.54 24.57
C ILE A 98 20.58 0.55 25.63
N ASN A 99 21.60 0.69 26.47
CA ASN A 99 21.66 1.78 27.44
C ASN A 99 22.11 3.06 26.77
N VAL A 100 21.15 3.94 26.46
CA VAL A 100 21.40 5.26 25.87
C VAL A 100 21.17 6.36 26.88
N LYS A 101 22.03 7.39 26.87
CA LYS A 101 21.71 8.64 27.57
C LYS A 101 20.69 9.41 26.75
N ALA A 102 19.56 9.74 27.38
CA ALA A 102 18.51 10.50 26.72
C ALA A 102 19.08 11.81 26.14
N PHE A 103 18.73 12.10 24.88
CA PHE A 103 19.11 13.32 24.14
C PHE A 103 20.61 13.47 23.84
N GLN A 104 21.40 12.40 23.96
CA GLN A 104 22.84 12.38 23.66
C GLN A 104 23.20 11.13 22.86
N ALA A 105 22.70 11.03 21.63
CA ALA A 105 23.17 10.00 20.70
C ALA A 105 24.50 10.42 20.08
N GLU A 106 25.50 9.56 20.20
CA GLU A 106 26.83 9.69 19.61
C GLU A 106 26.98 8.83 18.34
N SER A 107 26.01 7.94 18.06
CA SER A 107 26.00 7.09 16.87
C SER A 107 24.59 6.85 16.31
N LEU A 108 24.52 6.38 15.06
CA LEU A 108 23.26 6.00 14.41
C LEU A 108 22.49 4.94 15.21
N ASN A 109 23.21 3.96 15.78
CA ASN A 109 22.60 2.90 16.59
C ASN A 109 21.93 3.47 17.85
N GLU A 110 22.55 4.46 18.49
CA GLU A 110 21.97 5.14 19.65
C GLU A 110 20.77 6.00 19.26
N THR A 111 20.81 6.68 18.10
CA THR A 111 19.66 7.43 17.58
C THR A 111 18.46 6.50 17.36
N ILE A 112 18.67 5.34 16.75
CA ILE A 112 17.62 4.34 16.53
C ILE A 112 17.08 3.82 17.87
N ALA A 113 17.96 3.52 18.82
CA ALA A 113 17.57 3.05 20.14
C ALA A 113 16.75 4.10 20.92
N ILE A 114 17.16 5.38 20.89
CA ILE A 114 16.41 6.47 21.53
C ILE A 114 15.02 6.61 20.89
N ALA A 115 14.92 6.58 19.57
CA ALA A 115 13.63 6.67 18.86
C ALA A 115 12.71 5.50 19.24
N TYR A 116 13.24 4.28 19.22
CA TYR A 116 12.52 3.08 19.63
C TYR A 116 12.04 3.16 21.10
N GLN A 117 12.93 3.50 22.02
CA GLN A 117 12.58 3.62 23.44
C GLN A 117 11.60 4.77 23.70
N SER A 118 11.63 5.84 22.91
CA SER A 118 10.63 6.91 23.00
C SER A 118 9.25 6.44 22.56
N CYS A 119 9.16 5.58 21.54
CA CYS A 119 7.91 5.00 21.06
C CYS A 119 7.34 3.97 22.06
N MET A 120 8.21 3.21 22.74
CA MET A 120 7.78 2.17 23.68
C MET A 120 7.45 2.68 25.09
N LYS A 121 7.68 3.96 25.39
CA LYS A 121 7.27 4.55 26.67
C LYS A 121 5.74 4.59 26.71
N GLU A 122 5.18 4.18 27.84
CA GLU A 122 3.74 4.32 28.07
C GLU A 122 3.31 5.78 27.93
N ASP A 123 2.15 5.97 27.29
CA ASP A 123 1.53 7.29 27.15
C ASP A 123 1.33 7.95 28.52
N SER A 124 1.25 9.28 28.56
CA SER A 124 0.84 9.96 29.79
C SER A 124 -0.51 9.40 30.23
N SER A 125 -0.64 9.09 31.52
CA SER A 125 -1.94 8.77 32.14
C SER A 125 -2.96 9.92 32.06
N GLN A 126 -2.58 11.07 31.47
CA GLN A 126 -3.40 12.26 31.31
C GLN A 126 -3.67 12.57 29.83
N PRO A 127 -4.85 12.18 29.29
CA PRO A 127 -5.22 12.42 27.89
C PRO A 127 -5.14 13.90 27.46
N ALA A 128 -5.41 14.83 28.37
CA ALA A 128 -5.33 16.26 28.08
C ALA A 128 -3.91 16.73 27.72
N GLU A 129 -2.88 16.17 28.36
CA GLU A 129 -1.49 16.48 28.05
C GLU A 129 -1.10 15.99 26.65
N GLU A 130 -1.60 14.82 26.24
CA GLU A 130 -1.32 14.27 24.91
C GLU A 130 -2.00 15.10 23.81
N ILE A 131 -3.24 15.55 24.03
CA ILE A 131 -3.92 16.47 23.13
C ILE A 131 -3.18 17.81 23.04
N GLU A 132 -2.72 18.37 24.14
CA GLU A 132 -1.95 19.62 24.14
C GLU A 132 -0.64 19.48 23.33
N ARG A 133 0.07 18.35 23.47
CA ARG A 133 1.27 18.06 22.67
C ARG A 133 0.97 17.99 21.18
N LEU A 134 -0.14 17.36 20.80
CA LEU A 134 -0.58 17.28 19.42
C LEU A 134 -0.97 18.66 18.88
N GLN A 135 -1.74 19.45 19.62
CA GLN A 135 -2.05 20.85 19.27
C GLN A 135 -0.78 21.70 19.10
N ASN A 136 0.21 21.54 19.99
CA ASN A 136 1.48 22.26 19.88
C ASN A 136 2.30 21.81 18.68
N THR A 137 2.18 20.55 18.26
CA THR A 137 2.78 20.04 17.02
C THR A 137 2.10 20.66 15.81
N LEU A 138 0.76 20.70 15.76
CA LEU A 138 -0.01 21.35 14.70
C LEU A 138 0.37 22.84 14.52
N LYS A 139 0.56 23.58 15.63
CA LYS A 139 1.00 24.98 15.59
C LYS A 139 2.36 25.16 14.91
N ARG A 140 3.31 24.22 15.04
CA ARG A 140 4.62 24.28 14.36
C ARG A 140 4.49 24.23 12.84
N PHE A 141 3.44 23.58 12.35
CA PHE A 141 3.12 23.48 10.93
C PHE A 141 2.19 24.60 10.42
N GLY A 142 1.90 25.61 11.26
CA GLY A 142 1.04 26.73 10.89
C GLY A 142 -0.46 26.48 11.10
N ILE A 143 -0.84 25.33 11.66
CA ILE A 143 -2.22 25.02 12.05
C ILE A 143 -2.42 25.56 13.47
N LEU A 144 -2.78 26.83 13.56
CA LEU A 144 -2.90 27.53 14.85
C LEU A 144 -4.22 27.22 15.58
N GLU A 145 -5.26 26.85 14.84
CA GLU A 145 -6.57 26.44 15.35
C GLU A 145 -7.12 25.33 14.45
N TRP A 146 -7.46 24.18 15.03
CA TRP A 146 -8.17 23.10 14.34
C TRP A 146 -9.16 22.43 15.32
N PRO A 147 -10.42 22.18 14.92
CA PRO A 147 -11.02 22.61 13.66
C PRO A 147 -11.24 24.13 13.62
N ILE A 148 -11.16 24.71 12.42
CA ILE A 148 -11.50 26.12 12.21
C ILE A 148 -13.02 26.26 12.30
N THR A 149 -13.50 27.03 13.27
CA THR A 149 -14.94 27.27 13.43
C THR A 149 -15.42 28.53 12.73
N PRO A 150 -16.71 28.60 12.33
CA PRO A 150 -17.30 29.81 11.77
C PRO A 150 -17.04 31.03 12.66
N GLY A 151 -16.51 32.11 12.07
CA GLY A 151 -16.13 33.32 12.79
C GLY A 151 -14.67 33.38 13.27
N SER A 152 -13.86 32.35 13.01
CA SER A 152 -12.42 32.43 13.22
C SER A 152 -11.81 33.55 12.35
N LYS A 153 -10.87 34.30 12.93
CA LYS A 153 -10.13 35.39 12.25
C LYS A 153 -8.81 34.89 11.64
N GLN A 154 -8.55 33.60 11.74
CA GLN A 154 -7.36 32.96 11.18
C GLN A 154 -7.38 33.13 9.66
N ASN A 155 -6.34 33.77 9.12
CA ASN A 155 -6.09 33.76 7.68
C ASN A 155 -5.06 32.68 7.40
N ILE A 156 -5.51 31.55 6.84
CA ILE A 156 -4.69 30.36 6.66
C ILE A 156 -4.47 30.12 5.17
N SER A 157 -3.19 30.06 4.77
CA SER A 157 -2.77 29.61 3.45
C SER A 157 -2.56 28.10 3.49
N TRP A 158 -3.39 27.34 2.79
CA TRP A 158 -3.24 25.89 2.73
C TRP A 158 -1.91 25.51 2.06
N GLN A 159 -1.40 26.31 1.11
CA GLN A 159 -0.11 26.09 0.46
C GLN A 159 1.05 26.19 1.47
N GLU A 160 0.98 27.14 2.41
CA GLU A 160 1.99 27.29 3.45
C GLU A 160 1.96 26.12 4.43
N ILE A 161 0.77 25.68 4.84
CA ILE A 161 0.60 24.49 5.66
C ILE A 161 1.15 23.25 4.93
N TYR A 162 0.75 23.07 3.67
CA TYR A 162 1.18 21.94 2.86
C TYR A 162 2.71 21.88 2.74
N ARG A 163 3.36 23.00 2.40
CA ARG A 163 4.82 23.10 2.33
C ARG A 163 5.51 22.71 3.64
N LYS A 164 5.06 23.26 4.76
CA LYS A 164 5.65 22.98 6.09
C LYS A 164 5.46 21.52 6.47
N ILE A 165 4.29 20.94 6.22
CA ILE A 165 3.97 19.55 6.54
C ILE A 165 4.74 18.60 5.62
N ARG A 166 4.79 18.88 4.31
CA ARG A 166 5.51 18.09 3.32
C ARG A 166 6.99 17.98 3.66
N ILE A 167 7.65 19.09 4.03
CA ILE A 167 9.09 19.09 4.33
C ILE A 167 9.39 18.68 5.78
N GLY A 168 8.60 19.15 6.75
CA GLY A 168 8.88 18.92 8.17
C GLY A 168 8.33 17.62 8.74
N ALA A 169 7.36 16.99 8.09
CA ALA A 169 6.73 15.75 8.55
C ALA A 169 6.63 14.66 7.48
N ASP A 170 7.07 14.91 6.24
CA ASP A 170 6.97 13.96 5.11
C ASP A 170 5.53 13.46 4.88
N MET A 171 4.54 14.32 5.16
CA MET A 171 3.13 14.01 4.95
C MET A 171 2.56 14.78 3.76
N SER A 172 1.63 14.16 3.06
CA SER A 172 0.94 14.73 1.90
C SER A 172 -0.57 14.64 2.08
N PHE A 173 -1.30 15.62 1.57
CA PHE A 173 -2.76 15.65 1.53
C PHE A 173 -3.22 16.35 0.25
N ILE A 174 -4.37 15.94 -0.30
CA ILE A 174 -4.85 16.33 -1.65
C ILE A 174 -4.00 15.67 -2.76
N PHE A 175 -2.70 15.95 -2.80
CA PHE A 175 -1.74 15.35 -3.73
C PHE A 175 -0.41 15.13 -3.01
N SER A 176 0.43 14.25 -3.54
CA SER A 176 1.78 13.99 -3.06
C SER A 176 2.79 14.57 -4.05
N VAL A 177 3.97 14.93 -3.55
CA VAL A 177 5.10 15.40 -4.38
C VAL A 177 6.32 14.60 -3.98
N ASN A 178 6.84 13.77 -4.88
CA ASN A 178 7.95 12.85 -4.63
C ASN A 178 9.03 12.97 -5.70
N LEU A 179 10.16 12.32 -5.46
CA LEU A 179 11.22 12.15 -6.45
C LEU A 179 11.34 10.68 -6.82
N ASN A 180 10.80 10.32 -7.99
CA ASN A 180 10.82 8.97 -8.51
C ASN A 180 11.77 8.86 -9.71
N PRO A 181 12.18 7.65 -10.13
CA PRO A 181 12.76 7.48 -11.45
C PRO A 181 11.82 8.03 -12.53
N ASN A 182 12.37 8.65 -13.58
CA ASN A 182 11.55 9.02 -14.73
C ASN A 182 10.99 7.75 -15.41
N LEU A 183 9.72 7.80 -15.83
CA LEU A 183 9.01 6.63 -16.39
C LEU A 183 9.64 6.07 -17.67
N THR A 184 10.33 6.90 -18.46
CA THR A 184 10.97 6.50 -19.73
C THR A 184 12.49 6.33 -19.60
N ASN A 185 13.12 6.97 -18.62
CA ASN A 185 14.56 6.91 -18.37
C ASN A 185 14.88 6.85 -16.88
N THR A 186 14.99 5.64 -16.34
CA THR A 186 15.23 5.40 -14.91
C THR A 186 16.60 5.89 -14.39
N SER A 187 17.51 6.33 -15.28
CA SER A 187 18.77 6.97 -14.89
C SER A 187 18.60 8.44 -14.48
N VAL A 188 17.43 9.03 -14.74
CA VAL A 188 17.07 10.40 -14.37
C VAL A 188 15.98 10.35 -13.30
N ARG A 189 16.02 11.30 -12.37
CA ARG A 189 14.93 11.53 -11.41
C ARG A 189 13.93 12.51 -11.99
N ALA A 190 12.66 12.25 -11.74
CA ALA A 190 11.57 13.15 -12.06
C ALA A 190 10.82 13.54 -10.79
N ILE A 191 10.26 14.75 -10.80
CA ILE A 191 9.26 15.18 -9.84
C ILE A 191 7.99 14.42 -10.17
N ASP A 192 7.45 13.75 -9.16
CA ASP A 192 6.30 12.89 -9.29
C ASP A 192 5.16 13.52 -8.49
N ILE A 193 4.04 13.79 -9.15
CA ILE A 193 2.86 14.39 -8.54
C ILE A 193 1.71 13.40 -8.67
N ASP A 194 1.25 12.89 -7.54
CA ASP A 194 0.25 11.84 -7.54
C ASP A 194 -0.86 12.12 -6.52
N ILE A 195 -1.95 11.38 -6.61
CA ILE A 195 -3.06 11.41 -5.67
C ILE A 195 -2.55 11.03 -4.28
N SER A 196 -2.87 11.83 -3.26
CA SER A 196 -2.62 11.42 -1.88
C SER A 196 -3.51 10.25 -1.48
N GLY A 197 -2.95 9.33 -0.70
CA GLY A 197 -3.73 8.22 -0.16
C GLY A 197 -4.91 8.68 0.69
N PHE A 198 -6.02 7.97 0.56
CA PHE A 198 -7.21 8.11 1.41
C PHE A 198 -7.20 7.02 2.49
N VAL A 199 -7.87 7.25 3.62
CA VAL A 199 -7.94 6.27 4.71
C VAL A 199 -8.80 5.06 4.30
N PRO A 200 -10.09 5.21 3.94
CA PRO A 200 -10.73 4.27 3.02
C PRO A 200 -10.12 4.39 1.63
N THR A 201 -10.22 3.36 0.79
CA THR A 201 -9.67 3.46 -0.58
C THR A 201 -10.38 4.57 -1.37
N LEU A 202 -9.70 5.11 -2.40
CA LEU A 202 -10.28 6.13 -3.28
C LEU A 202 -11.64 5.67 -3.84
N ASN A 203 -11.74 4.41 -4.27
CA ASN A 203 -12.99 3.82 -4.74
C ASN A 203 -14.05 3.79 -3.63
N GLN A 204 -13.72 3.39 -2.39
CA GLN A 204 -14.68 3.40 -1.29
C GLN A 204 -15.24 4.80 -1.00
N ILE A 205 -14.38 5.82 -0.99
CA ILE A 205 -14.80 7.22 -0.84
C ILE A 205 -15.66 7.68 -2.02
N TYR A 206 -15.27 7.34 -3.25
CA TYR A 206 -16.05 7.65 -4.45
C TYR A 206 -17.45 7.00 -4.43
N GLN A 207 -17.56 5.73 -4.02
CA GLN A 207 -18.83 5.01 -3.94
C GLN A 207 -19.75 5.51 -2.81
N ALA A 208 -19.20 6.19 -1.80
CA ALA A 208 -19.94 6.74 -0.67
C ALA A 208 -21.05 7.72 -1.07
N GLN A 209 -21.01 8.27 -2.28
CA GLN A 209 -22.08 9.10 -2.86
C GLN A 209 -23.38 8.32 -3.13
N TYR A 210 -23.28 7.00 -3.30
CA TYR A 210 -24.40 6.09 -3.55
C TYR A 210 -24.70 5.24 -2.33
N GLU A 211 -23.67 4.53 -1.85
CA GLU A 211 -23.77 3.64 -0.70
C GLU A 211 -22.49 3.66 0.11
N LYS A 212 -22.64 3.76 1.43
CA LYS A 212 -21.52 3.73 2.38
C LYS A 212 -21.36 2.33 2.92
N ASP A 213 -20.22 1.71 2.64
CA ASP A 213 -19.84 0.44 3.25
C ASP A 213 -19.49 0.60 4.76
N GLY A 214 -19.12 -0.50 5.41
CA GLY A 214 -18.75 -0.49 6.83
C GLY A 214 -17.50 0.34 7.15
N ALA A 215 -16.50 0.35 6.26
CA ALA A 215 -15.26 1.10 6.46
C ALA A 215 -15.51 2.61 6.36
N VAL A 216 -16.27 3.05 5.36
CA VAL A 216 -16.66 4.45 5.18
C VAL A 216 -17.48 4.96 6.36
N LYS A 217 -18.43 4.17 6.86
CA LYS A 217 -19.22 4.52 8.05
C LYS A 217 -18.36 4.68 9.30
N ALA A 218 -17.40 3.77 9.51
CA ALA A 218 -16.46 3.87 10.62
C ALA A 218 -15.55 5.11 10.48
N TYR A 219 -15.15 5.44 9.26
CA TYR A 219 -14.34 6.62 8.98
C TYR A 219 -15.09 7.94 9.20
N GLU A 220 -16.36 8.03 8.82
CA GLU A 220 -17.21 9.19 9.16
C GLU A 220 -17.31 9.40 10.68
N ASP A 221 -17.51 8.32 11.45
CA ASP A 221 -17.53 8.41 12.91
C ASP A 221 -16.15 8.81 13.45
N PHE A 222 -15.06 8.27 12.90
CA PHE A 222 -13.70 8.67 13.27
C PHE A 222 -13.45 10.18 13.06
N ILE A 223 -13.81 10.73 11.89
CA ILE A 223 -13.71 12.18 11.63
C ILE A 223 -14.50 12.95 12.68
N LYS A 224 -15.76 12.55 12.91
CA LYS A 224 -16.65 13.21 13.87
C LYS A 224 -16.08 13.21 15.29
N GLN A 225 -15.63 12.06 15.79
CA GLN A 225 -15.05 11.94 17.13
C GLN A 225 -13.76 12.77 17.25
N THR A 226 -12.93 12.79 16.20
CA THR A 226 -11.71 13.60 16.17
C THR A 226 -12.02 15.10 16.21
N VAL A 227 -12.98 15.56 15.41
CA VAL A 227 -13.41 16.97 15.44
C VAL A 227 -13.95 17.35 16.82
N ILE A 228 -14.78 16.50 17.45
CA ILE A 228 -15.30 16.74 18.80
C ILE A 228 -14.16 16.82 19.82
N LEU A 229 -13.21 15.89 19.77
CA LEU A 229 -12.06 15.81 20.67
C LEU A 229 -11.23 17.11 20.66
N PHE A 230 -11.01 17.70 19.49
CA PHE A 230 -10.22 18.92 19.34
C PHE A 230 -11.02 20.22 19.52
N SER A 231 -12.35 20.12 19.61
CA SER A 231 -13.21 21.29 19.68
C SER A 231 -13.36 21.87 21.09
N GLU A 232 -12.70 21.30 22.11
CA GLU A 232 -12.67 21.82 23.49
C GLU A 232 -14.07 22.15 24.06
N GLY A 233 -15.09 21.35 23.70
CA GLY A 233 -16.46 21.54 24.16
C GLY A 233 -17.26 22.62 23.42
N LYS A 234 -16.83 23.06 22.23
CA LYS A 234 -17.65 23.87 21.32
C LYS A 234 -18.95 23.13 20.92
N ASP A 235 -19.92 23.89 20.42
CA ASP A 235 -21.27 23.41 20.10
C ASP A 235 -21.28 22.15 19.21
N ILE A 236 -22.07 21.15 19.61
CA ILE A 236 -22.13 19.84 18.94
C ILE A 236 -22.66 19.92 17.50
N ASN A 237 -23.55 20.85 17.21
CA ASN A 237 -24.08 21.03 15.85
C ASN A 237 -23.01 21.63 14.93
N VAL A 238 -22.23 22.59 15.46
CA VAL A 238 -21.10 23.19 14.72
C VAL A 238 -20.04 22.14 14.42
N THR A 239 -19.64 21.36 15.43
CA THR A 239 -18.61 20.32 15.26
C THR A 239 -19.07 19.19 14.34
N THR A 240 -20.31 18.73 14.47
CA THR A 240 -20.89 17.72 13.56
C THR A 240 -20.95 18.24 12.12
N LYS A 241 -21.27 19.53 11.93
CA LYS A 241 -21.29 20.13 10.58
C LYS A 241 -19.88 20.19 9.98
N ILE A 242 -18.87 20.59 10.74
CA ILE A 242 -17.47 20.60 10.28
C ILE A 242 -17.01 19.19 9.89
N ALA A 243 -17.31 18.18 10.72
CA ALA A 243 -16.98 16.79 10.40
C ALA A 243 -17.63 16.33 9.10
N GLN A 244 -18.91 16.68 8.88
CA GLN A 244 -19.60 16.38 7.62
C GLN A 244 -18.97 17.11 6.44
N ASP A 245 -18.60 18.38 6.60
CA ASP A 245 -17.98 19.17 5.53
C ASP A 245 -16.61 18.61 5.11
N ILE A 246 -15.82 18.06 6.06
CA ILE A 246 -14.57 17.34 5.77
C ILE A 246 -14.86 16.10 4.91
N PHE A 247 -15.81 15.28 5.33
CA PHE A 247 -16.16 14.06 4.59
C PHE A 247 -16.72 14.37 3.20
N ASP A 248 -17.62 15.34 3.09
CA ASP A 248 -18.20 15.78 1.82
C ASP A 248 -17.12 16.34 0.88
N PHE A 249 -16.12 17.05 1.42
CA PHE A 249 -14.96 17.50 0.66
C PHE A 249 -14.17 16.31 0.08
N GLU A 250 -13.86 15.29 0.88
CA GLU A 250 -13.15 14.10 0.40
C GLU A 250 -13.94 13.35 -0.68
N VAL A 251 -15.26 13.20 -0.51
CA VAL A 251 -16.14 12.59 -1.53
C VAL A 251 -16.13 13.39 -2.83
N ASN A 252 -16.18 14.72 -2.75
CA ASN A 252 -16.14 15.57 -3.95
C ASN A 252 -14.75 15.55 -4.61
N LEU A 253 -13.68 15.53 -3.82
CA LEU A 253 -12.32 15.38 -4.33
C LEU A 253 -12.18 14.04 -5.06
N ALA A 254 -12.64 12.93 -4.46
CA ALA A 254 -12.59 11.61 -5.08
C ALA A 254 -13.35 11.56 -6.42
N LYS A 255 -14.47 12.29 -6.55
CA LYS A 255 -15.19 12.40 -7.84
C LYS A 255 -14.36 13.09 -8.91
N GLU A 256 -13.69 14.19 -8.58
CA GLU A 256 -12.83 14.89 -9.55
C GLU A 256 -11.62 14.03 -9.93
N LEU A 257 -11.02 13.33 -8.97
CA LEU A 257 -9.90 12.42 -9.23
C LEU A 257 -10.30 11.22 -10.10
N ASN A 258 -11.48 10.65 -9.88
CA ASN A 258 -11.96 9.52 -10.68
C ASN A 258 -12.17 9.90 -12.15
N LYS A 259 -12.63 11.12 -12.45
CA LYS A 259 -12.73 11.61 -13.84
C LYS A 259 -11.36 11.63 -14.54
N SER A 260 -10.30 11.96 -13.80
CA SER A 260 -8.94 12.01 -14.34
C SER A 260 -8.36 10.61 -14.55
N LEU A 261 -8.71 9.63 -13.71
CA LEU A 261 -8.31 8.24 -13.86
C LEU A 261 -8.99 7.54 -15.04
N GLU A 262 -10.20 7.97 -15.41
CA GLU A 262 -10.87 7.53 -16.65
C GLU A 262 -10.18 8.06 -17.93
N PHE A 263 -9.19 8.96 -17.84
CA PHE A 263 -8.64 9.69 -18.99
C PHE A 263 -7.18 9.40 -19.36
N VAL A 264 -6.44 8.56 -18.64
CA VAL A 264 -5.02 8.30 -18.99
C VAL A 264 -4.66 6.84 -18.75
N GLU A 265 -4.95 5.98 -19.73
CA GLU A 265 -4.08 4.84 -20.01
C GLU A 265 -3.14 5.32 -21.13
N PRO A 266 -1.88 5.70 -20.84
CA PRO A 266 -0.90 5.85 -21.90
C PRO A 266 -0.76 4.46 -22.53
N ASP A 267 -0.63 4.40 -23.87
CA ASP A 267 -0.20 3.17 -24.56
C ASP A 267 1.17 2.74 -24.01
N LEU A 268 1.18 2.06 -22.87
CA LEU A 268 2.34 1.37 -22.35
C LEU A 268 2.53 0.13 -23.23
N PRO A 269 3.76 -0.21 -23.64
CA PRO A 269 4.02 -1.48 -24.29
C PRO A 269 3.44 -2.62 -23.45
N ASP A 270 2.76 -3.58 -24.09
CA ASP A 270 1.94 -4.70 -23.54
C ASP A 270 2.55 -5.53 -22.36
N ASP A 271 3.74 -5.21 -21.88
CA ASP A 271 4.48 -5.96 -20.85
C ASP A 271 4.51 -5.30 -19.44
N TYR A 272 3.83 -4.17 -19.22
CA TYR A 272 3.79 -3.53 -17.89
C TYR A 272 2.42 -3.67 -17.21
N ILE A 273 2.24 -4.76 -16.47
CA ILE A 273 1.13 -4.89 -15.51
C ILE A 273 1.46 -4.02 -14.29
N SER A 274 0.57 -3.06 -13.97
CA SER A 274 0.61 -2.29 -12.74
C SER A 274 0.50 -3.21 -11.51
N TYR A 275 1.20 -2.88 -10.41
CA TYR A 275 1.12 -3.66 -9.16
C TYR A 275 -0.31 -3.70 -8.58
N GLU A 276 -1.15 -2.72 -8.93
CA GLU A 276 -2.58 -2.69 -8.58
C GLU A 276 -3.41 -3.66 -9.41
N ASP A 277 -3.10 -3.85 -10.70
CA ASP A 277 -3.75 -4.86 -11.55
C ASP A 277 -3.38 -6.29 -11.15
N TYR A 278 -2.17 -6.49 -10.62
CA TYR A 278 -1.78 -7.77 -10.04
C TYR A 278 -2.60 -8.11 -8.79
N LEU A 279 -2.95 -7.13 -7.95
CA LEU A 279 -3.78 -7.35 -6.78
C LEU A 279 -5.26 -7.56 -7.14
N ASN A 280 -5.75 -6.86 -8.16
CA ASN A 280 -7.11 -7.03 -8.66
C ASN A 280 -7.31 -8.38 -9.39
N SER A 281 -6.32 -8.85 -10.15
CA SER A 281 -6.37 -10.16 -10.83
C SER A 281 -6.29 -11.36 -9.88
N ILE A 282 -5.72 -11.20 -8.68
CA ILE A 282 -5.74 -12.23 -7.64
C ILE A 282 -7.13 -12.36 -7.01
N ASN A 283 -7.95 -11.30 -7.00
CA ASN A 283 -9.31 -11.37 -6.48
C ASN A 283 -10.33 -11.93 -7.48
N ASP A 284 -10.02 -11.95 -8.78
CA ASP A 284 -10.97 -12.33 -9.84
C ASP A 284 -10.61 -13.63 -10.59
N SER A 285 -9.56 -14.34 -10.18
CA SER A 285 -9.18 -15.63 -10.78
C SER A 285 -9.99 -16.81 -10.22
N SER A 286 -11.30 -16.75 -10.44
CA SER A 286 -12.21 -17.91 -10.51
C SER A 286 -12.90 -17.93 -11.88
N SER A 287 -12.16 -17.82 -12.97
CA SER A 287 -12.62 -18.36 -14.26
C SER A 287 -11.47 -18.63 -15.22
N THR A 288 -11.60 -19.76 -15.89
CA THR A 288 -10.73 -20.42 -16.87
C THR A 288 -10.23 -19.51 -18.00
N ILE A 289 -8.92 -19.52 -18.27
CA ILE A 289 -8.32 -18.98 -19.50
C ILE A 289 -7.98 -20.16 -20.43
N GLU A 290 -8.71 -20.29 -21.54
CA GLU A 290 -8.23 -20.99 -22.74
C GLU A 290 -7.48 -19.98 -23.62
N SER A 291 -6.28 -20.36 -24.07
CA SER A 291 -5.46 -19.60 -25.01
C SER A 291 -5.69 -20.15 -26.43
N GLU A 292 -6.12 -19.29 -27.35
CA GLU A 292 -5.96 -19.52 -28.79
C GLU A 292 -5.11 -18.40 -29.41
N LEU A 293 -3.99 -18.83 -30.01
CA LEU A 293 -3.11 -18.07 -30.87
C LEU A 293 -3.66 -18.05 -32.31
N ALA A 294 -3.74 -16.86 -32.93
CA ALA A 294 -3.16 -16.53 -34.26
C ALA A 294 -3.90 -15.39 -34.95
N GLY A 295 -3.15 -14.39 -35.42
CA GLY A 295 -3.64 -13.37 -36.36
C GLY A 295 -2.51 -12.47 -36.86
N ASN A 296 -2.11 -12.67 -38.11
CA ASN A 296 -1.16 -11.84 -38.88
C ASN A 296 -1.53 -10.35 -38.86
N SER A 297 -0.56 -9.46 -38.67
CA SER A 297 -0.70 -8.03 -39.02
C SER A 297 0.36 -7.62 -40.06
N GLU A 298 -0.11 -7.29 -41.27
CA GLU A 298 0.64 -6.50 -42.24
C GLU A 298 0.88 -5.09 -41.70
N SER A 299 2.11 -4.61 -41.88
CA SER A 299 2.56 -3.28 -41.48
C SER A 299 2.01 -2.21 -42.43
N THR A 300 1.06 -1.41 -41.95
CA THR A 300 0.74 -0.10 -42.51
C THR A 300 1.30 1.00 -41.62
N SER A 301 2.02 1.95 -42.22
CA SER A 301 2.78 3.02 -41.57
C SER A 301 1.93 3.88 -40.61
N PRO A 302 2.50 4.39 -39.49
CA PRO A 302 1.73 5.20 -38.55
C PRO A 302 1.49 6.63 -39.07
N PRO A 303 0.32 7.22 -38.79
CA PRO A 303 0.07 8.64 -39.03
C PRO A 303 0.96 9.51 -38.12
N GLY A 304 1.26 10.72 -38.57
CA GLY A 304 2.26 11.62 -37.96
C GLY A 304 2.10 11.78 -36.45
N LYS A 305 3.23 11.63 -35.73
CA LYS A 305 3.33 11.84 -34.29
C LYS A 305 2.80 13.23 -33.92
N ILE A 306 1.75 13.25 -33.10
CA ILE A 306 1.41 14.42 -32.28
C ILE A 306 2.67 14.69 -31.42
N PRO A 307 3.18 15.93 -31.33
CA PRO A 307 4.33 16.21 -30.47
C PRO A 307 3.97 15.83 -29.03
N GLU A 308 4.77 14.95 -28.42
CA GLU A 308 4.61 14.62 -27.01
C GLU A 308 4.70 15.89 -26.17
N PRO A 309 3.74 16.12 -25.26
CA PRO A 309 3.75 17.33 -24.45
C PRO A 309 4.93 17.28 -23.48
N SER A 310 5.74 18.35 -23.48
CA SER A 310 6.94 18.50 -22.65
C SER A 310 6.74 17.97 -21.23
N THR A 311 7.68 17.14 -20.77
CA THR A 311 7.78 16.63 -19.40
C THR A 311 8.57 17.57 -18.49
N LYS A 312 8.95 18.76 -18.97
CA LYS A 312 9.76 19.70 -18.20
C LYS A 312 8.92 20.49 -17.20
N LEU A 313 9.48 20.69 -16.01
CA LEU A 313 8.85 21.45 -14.93
C LEU A 313 8.42 22.85 -15.36
N ARG A 314 9.23 23.57 -16.16
CA ARG A 314 8.89 24.91 -16.65
C ARG A 314 7.56 24.97 -17.42
N ASP A 315 7.11 23.85 -17.97
CA ASP A 315 5.90 23.74 -18.79
C ASP A 315 4.69 23.24 -17.97
N ILE A 316 4.86 22.96 -16.67
CA ILE A 316 3.84 22.32 -15.83
C ILE A 316 2.53 23.11 -15.73
N ASP A 317 2.61 24.43 -15.68
CA ASP A 317 1.43 25.31 -15.58
C ASP A 317 0.58 25.28 -16.85
N THR A 318 1.14 24.81 -17.97
CA THR A 318 0.38 24.58 -19.22
C THR A 318 -0.48 23.31 -19.11
N LYS A 319 -0.08 22.33 -18.29
CA LYS A 319 -0.78 21.06 -18.09
C LYS A 319 -1.77 21.10 -16.94
N LEU A 320 -1.35 21.64 -15.79
CA LEU A 320 -2.10 21.56 -14.53
C LEU A 320 -2.76 22.90 -14.12
N GLU A 321 -2.86 23.83 -15.07
CA GLU A 321 -3.26 25.23 -14.84
C GLU A 321 -2.21 26.02 -14.03
N SER A 322 -2.47 27.31 -13.81
CA SER A 322 -1.47 28.24 -13.24
C SER A 322 -1.15 27.98 -11.76
N GLY A 323 0.12 28.12 -11.38
CA GLY A 323 0.55 28.21 -9.98
C GLY A 323 1.29 27.00 -9.43
N TRP A 324 1.37 25.90 -10.18
CA TRP A 324 2.10 24.69 -9.79
C TRP A 324 3.61 24.90 -9.80
N LEU A 325 4.14 25.57 -10.82
CA LEU A 325 5.57 25.87 -10.92
C LEU A 325 6.07 26.62 -9.68
N GLN A 326 5.32 27.63 -9.23
CA GLN A 326 5.67 28.41 -8.05
C GLN A 326 5.58 27.55 -6.79
N LEU A 327 4.49 26.78 -6.61
CA LEU A 327 4.31 25.92 -5.45
C LEU A 327 5.42 24.86 -5.32
N LEU A 328 5.78 24.18 -6.41
CA LEU A 328 6.85 23.18 -6.42
C LEU A 328 8.21 23.83 -6.16
N THR A 329 8.52 24.94 -6.83
CA THR A 329 9.77 25.68 -6.58
C THR A 329 9.91 26.04 -5.10
N ASP A 330 8.81 26.46 -4.48
CA ASP A 330 8.74 26.82 -3.08
C ASP A 330 8.90 25.61 -2.13
N ILE A 331 8.26 24.47 -2.41
CA ILE A 331 8.44 23.22 -1.64
C ILE A 331 9.90 22.78 -1.68
N PHE A 332 10.52 22.73 -2.87
CA PHE A 332 11.90 22.31 -3.02
C PHE A 332 12.87 23.30 -2.38
N LYS A 333 12.58 24.61 -2.45
CA LYS A 333 13.37 25.63 -1.75
C LYS A 333 13.34 25.47 -0.24
N ASP A 334 12.20 25.10 0.34
CA ASP A 334 12.10 24.79 1.78
C ASP A 334 12.95 23.57 2.16
N ALA A 335 13.16 22.63 1.21
CA ALA A 335 14.11 21.53 1.33
C ALA A 335 15.56 21.90 0.98
N SER A 336 15.87 23.19 0.80
CA SER A 336 17.18 23.70 0.36
C SER A 336 17.63 23.23 -1.03
N VAL A 337 16.67 22.95 -1.93
CA VAL A 337 16.90 22.58 -3.33
C VAL A 337 16.40 23.70 -4.24
N ASN A 338 17.23 24.16 -5.17
CA ASN A 338 16.84 25.16 -6.17
C ASN A 338 16.53 24.46 -7.49
N LEU A 339 15.29 24.56 -7.96
CA LEU A 339 14.87 24.06 -9.26
C LEU A 339 15.27 25.02 -10.37
N THR A 340 15.61 24.47 -11.52
CA THR A 340 16.03 25.19 -12.74
C THR A 340 14.90 25.35 -13.75
N GLY A 341 13.83 24.56 -13.62
CA GLY A 341 12.75 24.43 -14.58
C GLY A 341 13.01 23.35 -15.65
N GLU A 342 14.23 22.82 -15.72
CA GLU A 342 14.61 21.75 -16.65
C GLU A 342 14.46 20.34 -16.06
N GLU A 343 14.02 20.25 -14.79
CA GLU A 343 13.71 18.99 -14.14
C GLU A 343 12.60 18.25 -14.90
N GLU A 344 12.70 16.93 -14.94
CA GLU A 344 11.61 16.08 -15.46
C GLU A 344 10.46 16.05 -14.44
N VAL A 345 9.25 15.96 -14.96
CA VAL A 345 8.01 15.73 -14.22
C VAL A 345 7.36 14.51 -14.85
N ASN A 346 7.00 13.53 -14.02
CA ASN A 346 6.21 12.38 -14.45
C ASN A 346 4.75 12.77 -14.61
#